data_AF-A0A9J6FSE9-F1
#
_entry.id   AF-A0A9J6FSE9-F1
#
_cell.length_a   1.000
_cell.length_b   1.000
_cell.length_c   1.000
_cell.angle_alpha   90.00
_cell.angle_beta   90.00
_cell.angle_gamma   90.00
#
_symmetry.space_group_name_H-M   'P 1'
#
loop_
_entity.id
_entity.type
_entity.pdbx_description
1 polymer ?
#
loop_
_entity_poly.entity_id
_entity_poly.type
_entity_poly.pdbx_seq_one_letter_code
_entity_poly.pdbx_strand_id
1 'polypeptide(L)'
;MPFKRTVEDALKKVVGSTKVLLEASNKVCRSRECNLGNLITDSFFDFYANRKSKVPHAWSDVNAAIINGGTVRESIRQSCKDIFVRTRLT
;
A
#
# COMPACT_ATOMS: atom_id res chain seq x y z
N MET A 1 16.77 -1.13 22.65
CA MET A 1 17.17 -0.81 21.25
C MET A 1 17.05 0.70 21.03
N PRO A 2 18.09 1.37 20.54
CA PRO A 2 18.14 2.84 20.41
C PRO A 2 17.03 3.42 19.50
N PHE A 3 16.52 2.65 18.53
CA PHE A 3 15.48 3.11 17.60
C PHE A 3 14.03 2.87 18.06
N LYS A 4 13.83 2.23 19.22
CA LYS A 4 12.49 1.79 19.67
C LYS A 4 11.48 2.94 19.75
N ARG A 5 11.88 4.06 20.36
CA ARG A 5 11.01 5.24 20.53
C ARG A 5 10.59 5.85 19.19
N THR A 6 11.54 6.06 18.29
CA THR A 6 11.29 6.62 16.97
C THR A 6 10.30 5.77 16.16
N VAL A 7 10.45 4.44 16.22
CA VAL A 7 9.51 3.53 15.55
C VAL A 7 8.13 3.62 16.21
N GLU A 8 8.04 3.50 17.53
CA GLU A 8 6.77 3.56 18.27
C GLU A 8 5.98 4.85 17.99
N ASP A 9 6.66 5.99 17.87
CA ASP A 9 6.01 7.26 17.56
C ASP A 9 5.54 7.33 16.10
N ALA A 10 6.30 6.75 15.17
CA ALA A 10 5.85 6.60 13.78
C ALA A 10 4.60 5.69 13.69
N LEU A 11 4.50 4.64 14.53
CA LEU A 11 3.35 3.72 14.48
C LEU A 11 2.03 4.33 14.93
N LYS A 12 2.09 5.41 15.72
CA LYS A 12 0.90 6.13 16.20
C LYS A 12 0.39 7.16 15.20
N LYS A 13 1.14 7.44 14.13
CA LYS A 13 0.76 8.44 13.14
C LYS A 13 -0.30 7.88 12.18
N VAL A 14 -1.40 8.61 12.08
CA VAL A 14 -2.46 8.38 11.09
C VAL A 14 -1.94 8.75 9.71
N VAL A 15 -2.10 7.84 8.74
CA VAL A 15 -1.77 8.09 7.32
C VAL A 15 -3.00 8.43 6.50
N GLY A 16 -4.15 7.86 6.85
CA GLY A 16 -5.41 8.09 6.14
C GLY A 16 -6.53 7.23 6.69
N SER A 17 -7.63 7.06 5.96
CA SER A 17 -8.74 6.17 6.34
C SER A 17 -9.34 5.51 5.11
N THR A 18 -10.02 4.37 5.31
CA THR A 18 -10.72 3.66 4.23
C THR A 18 -12.20 3.50 4.58
N LYS A 19 -13.07 3.80 3.60
CA LYS A 19 -14.51 3.59 3.72
C LYS A 19 -14.94 2.17 3.35
N VAL A 20 -14.03 1.34 2.85
CA VAL A 20 -14.29 -0.04 2.42
C VAL A 20 -13.35 -1.00 3.12
N LEU A 21 -13.76 -2.27 3.22
CA LEU A 21 -12.89 -3.35 3.66
C LEU A 21 -11.80 -3.56 2.61
N LEU A 22 -10.54 -3.42 2.98
CA LEU A 22 -9.41 -3.77 2.12
C LEU A 22 -9.09 -5.25 2.36
N GLU A 23 -9.54 -6.10 1.45
CA GLU A 23 -9.48 -7.55 1.58
C GLU A 23 -8.11 -8.09 1.11
N ALA A 24 -7.46 -8.83 1.99
CA ALA A 24 -6.15 -9.42 1.82
C ALA A 24 -6.13 -10.94 2.07
N SER A 25 -7.31 -11.56 2.18
CA SER A 25 -7.43 -12.95 2.59
C SER A 25 -6.56 -13.83 1.67
N ASN A 26 -5.79 -14.75 2.27
CA ASN A 26 -4.83 -15.61 1.55
C ASN A 26 -5.44 -16.36 0.36
N LYS A 27 -6.76 -16.63 0.38
CA LYS A 27 -7.48 -17.29 -0.71
C LYS A 27 -7.93 -16.34 -1.82
N VAL A 28 -8.10 -15.05 -1.52
CA VAL A 28 -8.65 -14.07 -2.44
C VAL A 28 -7.55 -13.48 -3.32
N CYS A 29 -6.58 -12.75 -2.75
CA CYS A 29 -5.52 -12.08 -3.52
C CYS A 29 -4.59 -13.01 -4.32
N ARG A 30 -4.62 -14.33 -4.04
CA ARG A 30 -3.81 -15.34 -4.75
C ARG A 30 -4.56 -16.10 -5.83
N SER A 31 -5.90 -16.03 -5.83
CA SER A 31 -6.74 -16.78 -6.76
C SER A 31 -7.56 -15.87 -7.67
N ARG A 32 -7.78 -14.62 -7.27
CA ARG A 32 -8.51 -13.60 -8.01
C ARG A 32 -7.99 -12.21 -7.67
N GLU A 33 -8.47 -11.21 -8.39
CA GLU A 33 -8.22 -9.81 -8.10
C GLU A 33 -8.70 -9.44 -6.69
N CYS A 34 -7.96 -8.56 -6.02
CA CYS A 34 -8.32 -8.06 -4.70
C CYS A 34 -8.09 -6.55 -4.61
N ASN A 35 -9.00 -5.85 -3.95
CA ASN A 35 -9.00 -4.39 -3.89
C ASN A 35 -7.78 -3.81 -3.16
N LEU A 36 -7.25 -4.50 -2.14
CA LEU A 36 -6.00 -4.10 -1.50
C LEU A 36 -4.80 -4.24 -2.44
N GLY A 37 -4.81 -5.26 -3.30
CA GLY A 37 -3.78 -5.44 -4.32
C GLY A 37 -3.80 -4.31 -5.34
N ASN A 38 -4.99 -3.89 -5.76
CA ASN A 38 -5.15 -2.74 -6.65
C ASN A 38 -4.63 -1.46 -6.00
N LEU A 39 -5.05 -1.17 -4.76
CA LEU A 39 -4.60 0.02 -4.02
C LEU A 39 -3.07 0.10 -3.90
N ILE A 40 -2.40 -1.02 -3.60
CA ILE A 40 -0.93 -1.06 -3.51
C ILE A 40 -0.30 -0.83 -4.89
N THR A 41 -0.84 -1.47 -5.93
CA THR A 41 -0.34 -1.34 -7.31
C THR A 41 -0.48 0.09 -7.81
N ASP A 42 -1.63 0.72 -7.58
CA ASP A 42 -1.92 2.11 -7.93
C ASP A 42 -0.97 3.06 -7.18
N SER A 43 -0.67 2.78 -5.91
CA SER A 43 0.28 3.61 -5.14
C SER A 43 1.71 3.56 -5.70
N PHE A 44 2.16 2.39 -6.15
CA PHE A 44 3.45 2.27 -6.85
C PHE A 44 3.41 2.99 -8.18
N PHE A 45 2.35 2.77 -8.94
CA PHE A 45 2.16 3.42 -10.23
C PHE A 45 2.20 4.94 -10.10
N ASP A 46 1.41 5.53 -9.20
CA ASP A 46 1.38 6.98 -8.95
C ASP A 46 2.76 7.54 -8.58
N PHE A 47 3.50 6.85 -7.70
CA PHE A 47 4.82 7.28 -7.27
C PHE A 47 5.86 7.34 -8.41
N TYR A 48 5.82 6.38 -9.34
CA TYR A 48 6.70 6.37 -10.50
C TYR A 48 6.16 7.24 -11.64
N ALA A 49 4.83 7.30 -11.79
CA ALA A 49 4.15 8.03 -12.84
C ALA A 49 4.41 9.55 -12.72
N ASN A 50 4.41 10.06 -11.48
CA ASN A 50 4.65 11.47 -11.17
C ASN A 50 6.13 11.91 -11.29
N ARG A 51 7.04 11.02 -11.70
CA ARG A 51 8.44 11.39 -11.94
C ARG A 51 8.58 12.04 -13.31
N LYS A 52 9.56 12.94 -13.43
CA LYS A 52 9.88 13.58 -14.70
C LYS A 52 10.27 12.51 -15.72
N SER A 53 9.54 12.47 -16.84
CA SER A 53 9.87 11.55 -17.92
C SER A 53 11.20 11.93 -18.57
N LYS A 54 11.98 10.91 -18.92
CA LYS A 54 13.21 11.04 -19.72
C LYS A 54 12.92 11.08 -21.22
N VAL A 55 11.71 10.71 -21.64
CA VAL A 55 11.32 10.64 -23.04
C VAL A 55 10.60 11.93 -23.45
N PRO A 56 11.09 12.66 -24.47
CA PRO A 56 10.41 13.86 -24.97
C PRO A 56 8.97 13.54 -25.39
N HIS A 57 8.01 14.36 -24.96
CA HIS A 57 6.57 14.23 -25.25
C HIS A 57 5.86 13.02 -24.61
N ALA A 58 6.54 12.20 -23.80
CA ALA A 58 5.88 11.18 -23.01
C ALA A 58 5.23 11.80 -21.76
N TRP A 59 4.04 11.31 -21.40
CA TRP A 59 3.33 11.74 -20.20
C TRP A 59 3.96 11.15 -18.93
N SER A 60 4.59 9.97 -19.01
CA SER A 60 5.39 9.34 -17.95
C SER A 60 6.39 8.32 -18.49
N ASP A 61 7.37 7.94 -17.66
CA ASP A 61 8.32 6.85 -17.92
C ASP A 61 7.72 5.45 -17.68
N VAL A 62 6.60 5.36 -16.95
CA VAL A 62 5.95 4.09 -16.61
C VAL A 62 4.49 4.10 -17.06
N ASN A 63 4.02 2.95 -17.57
CA ASN A 63 2.63 2.79 -18.05
C ASN A 63 1.88 1.64 -17.36
N ALA A 64 2.56 0.86 -16.51
CA ALA A 64 1.96 -0.24 -15.76
C ALA A 64 2.77 -0.52 -14.49
N ALA A 65 2.09 -1.07 -13.47
CA ALA A 65 2.70 -1.65 -12.28
C ALA A 65 2.12 -3.05 -12.06
N ILE A 66 2.94 -3.97 -11.55
CA ILE A 66 2.56 -5.36 -11.29
C ILE A 66 3.07 -5.74 -9.91
N ILE A 67 2.19 -6.33 -9.10
CA ILE A 67 2.55 -6.94 -7.82
C ILE A 67 2.08 -8.39 -7.78
N ASN A 68 2.84 -9.26 -7.12
CA ASN A 68 2.43 -10.65 -6.90
C ASN A 68 1.41 -10.73 -5.74
N GLY A 69 0.42 -11.61 -5.86
CA GLY A 69 -0.60 -11.82 -4.82
C GLY A 69 -0.06 -12.26 -3.45
N GLY A 70 1.19 -12.75 -3.40
CA GLY A 70 1.88 -13.08 -2.15
C GLY A 70 2.41 -11.87 -1.37
N THR A 71 2.39 -10.67 -1.94
CA THR A 71 2.82 -9.44 -1.25
C THR A 71 1.80 -8.98 -0.21
N VAL A 72 0.52 -9.26 -0.46
CA VAL A 72 -0.60 -8.91 0.41
C VAL A 72 -0.77 -10.00 1.49
N ARG A 73 -0.74 -9.62 2.77
CA ARG A 73 -0.67 -10.57 3.90
C ARG A 73 -1.81 -10.49 4.91
N GLU A 74 -2.41 -9.30 5.10
CA GLU A 74 -3.42 -9.07 6.14
C GLU A 74 -4.43 -7.99 5.73
N SER A 75 -5.71 -8.23 6.05
CA SER A 75 -6.82 -7.37 5.62
C SER A 75 -6.92 -6.16 6.54
N ILE A 76 -7.23 -4.99 5.98
CA ILE A 76 -7.52 -3.79 6.76
C ILE A 76 -9.04 -3.66 6.84
N ARG A 77 -9.59 -3.86 8.05
CA ARG A 77 -11.03 -3.77 8.28
C ARG A 77 -11.52 -2.36 8.00
N GLN A 78 -12.70 -2.29 7.39
CA GLN A 78 -13.46 -1.05 7.33
C GLN A 78 -13.72 -0.57 8.75
N SER A 79 -13.23 0.60 9.05
CA SER A 79 -13.46 1.28 10.31
C SER A 79 -13.63 2.76 9.97
N CYS A 80 -14.52 3.45 10.67
CA CYS A 80 -14.50 4.92 10.66
C CYS A 80 -13.22 5.49 11.28
N LYS A 81 -12.26 4.63 11.70
CA LYS A 81 -10.99 5.01 12.31
C LYS A 81 -9.82 4.82 11.33
N ASP A 82 -8.80 5.60 11.65
CA ASP A 82 -7.55 5.81 10.94
C ASP A 82 -6.73 4.55 10.62
N ILE A 83 -6.09 4.57 9.46
CA ILE A 83 -5.03 3.66 9.02
C ILE A 83 -3.71 4.15 9.63
N PHE A 84 -3.08 3.28 10.40
CA PHE A 84 -1.79 3.49 11.02
C PHE A 84 -0.73 2.64 10.32
N VAL A 85 0.50 3.13 10.22
CA VAL A 85 1.64 2.29 9.86
C VAL A 85 1.98 1.45 11.08
N ARG A 86 1.43 0.24 11.22
CA ARG A 86 1.83 -0.70 12.29
C ARG A 86 2.85 -1.69 11.75
N THR A 87 4.09 -1.59 12.20
CA THR A 87 5.07 -2.66 12.05
C THR A 87 4.94 -3.61 13.23
N ARG A 88 4.88 -4.91 12.96
CA ARG A 88 4.91 -5.92 14.01
C ARG A 88 6.37 -6.06 14.47
N LEU A 89 6.75 -5.31 15.50
CA LEU A 89 8.03 -5.50 16.20
C LEU A 89 7.87 -6.72 17.11
N THR A 90 8.33 -7.89 16.66
CA THR A 90 8.59 -9.05 17.52
C THR A 90 10.00 -8.97 18.10
#